data_AF-A0AAJ3UWG2-F1
#
_entry.id   AF-A0AAJ3UWG2-F1
#
_cell.length_a   1.000
_cell.length_b   1.000
_cell.length_c   1.000
_cell.angle_alpha   90.00
_cell.angle_beta   90.00
_cell.angle_gamma   90.00
#
_symmetry.space_group_name_H-M   'P 1'
#
loop_
_entity.id
_entity.type
_entity.pdbx_description
1 polymer ?
#
loop_
_entity_poly.entity_id
_entity_poly.type
_entity_poly.pdbx_seq_one_letter_code
_entity_poly.pdbx_strand_id
1 'polypeptide(L)'
;MHDATFGGTAKDIFFSLLATLKRISMIYVNGGKEDEWGYALVTEPVTDINTKMPITGYVMRKVVDGKFVHRQMTEEECEDFDAGRSW
;
A
#
# COMPACT_ATOMS: atom_id res chain seq x y z
N MET A 1 -37.71 22.73 -17.70
CA MET A 1 -36.61 23.09 -16.79
C MET A 1 -36.10 21.77 -16.20
N HIS A 2 -35.11 21.15 -16.87
CA HIS A 2 -34.42 19.97 -16.35
C HIS A 2 -32.95 20.36 -16.32
N ASP A 3 -32.56 20.97 -15.21
CA ASP A 3 -31.16 21.28 -14.90
C ASP A 3 -30.46 19.94 -14.65
N ALA A 4 -29.60 19.58 -15.57
CA ALA A 4 -29.00 18.28 -15.63
C ALA A 4 -27.91 18.18 -14.55
N THR A 5 -28.11 17.26 -13.61
CA THR A 5 -27.24 16.87 -12.49
C THR A 5 -25.90 16.26 -12.93
N PHE A 6 -25.26 16.78 -13.99
CA PHE A 6 -23.98 16.28 -14.51
C PHE A 6 -22.78 16.78 -13.69
N GLY A 7 -22.92 17.90 -12.99
CA GLY A 7 -21.84 18.50 -12.19
C GLY A 7 -21.48 17.73 -10.92
N GLY A 8 -22.42 17.00 -10.31
CA GLY A 8 -22.17 16.20 -9.10
C GLY A 8 -21.40 14.92 -9.41
N THR A 9 -21.86 14.17 -10.41
CA THR A 9 -21.31 12.85 -10.76
C THR A 9 -19.89 12.94 -11.31
N ALA A 10 -19.57 13.96 -12.11
CA ALA A 10 -18.21 14.18 -12.61
C ALA A 10 -17.22 14.50 -11.49
N LYS A 11 -17.67 15.24 -10.47
CA LYS A 11 -16.86 15.60 -9.31
C LYS A 11 -16.56 14.38 -8.44
N ASP A 12 -17.55 13.50 -8.24
CA ASP A 12 -17.38 12.25 -7.49
C ASP A 12 -16.44 11.26 -8.20
N ILE A 13 -16.54 11.14 -9.53
CA ILE A 13 -15.61 10.32 -10.32
C ILE A 13 -14.18 10.88 -10.21
N PHE A 14 -14.02 12.20 -10.30
CA PHE A 14 -12.72 12.85 -10.18
C PHE A 14 -12.11 12.68 -8.77
N PHE A 15 -12.91 12.79 -7.72
CA PHE A 15 -12.45 12.53 -6.35
C PHE A 15 -12.09 11.06 -6.12
N SER A 16 -12.85 10.13 -6.69
CA SER A 16 -12.53 8.69 -6.63
C SER A 16 -11.22 8.37 -7.37
N LEU A 17 -11.01 8.98 -8.54
CA LEU A 17 -9.76 8.86 -9.29
C LEU A 17 -8.56 9.46 -8.53
N LEU A 18 -8.72 10.64 -7.94
CA LEU A 18 -7.69 11.28 -7.11
C LEU A 18 -7.36 10.45 -5.87
N ALA A 19 -8.36 9.89 -5.19
CA ALA A 19 -8.14 9.02 -4.04
C ALA A 19 -7.39 7.75 -4.43
N THR A 20 -7.73 7.18 -5.59
CA THR A 20 -7.06 6.00 -6.15
C THR A 20 -5.62 6.32 -6.55
N LEU A 21 -5.38 7.44 -7.23
CA LEU A 21 -4.04 7.93 -7.56
C LEU A 21 -3.22 8.25 -6.31
N LYS A 22 -3.83 8.82 -5.27
CA LYS A 22 -3.17 9.07 -3.98
C LYS A 22 -2.78 7.77 -3.29
N ARG A 23 -3.64 6.74 -3.31
CA ARG A 23 -3.29 5.40 -2.81
C ARG A 23 -2.16 4.76 -3.61
N ILE A 24 -2.23 4.81 -4.95
CA ILE A 24 -1.18 4.29 -5.84
C ILE A 24 0.13 5.05 -5.63
N SER A 25 0.06 6.37 -5.47
CA SER A 25 1.21 7.22 -5.16
C SER A 25 1.79 6.91 -3.79
N MET A 26 0.98 6.72 -2.75
CA MET A 26 1.45 6.27 -1.43
C MET A 26 2.11 4.88 -1.50
N ILE A 27 1.58 3.98 -2.33
CA ILE A 27 2.21 2.69 -2.63
C ILE A 27 3.57 2.88 -3.32
N TYR A 28 3.69 3.86 -4.20
CA TYR A 28 4.94 4.21 -4.89
C TYR A 28 5.96 4.92 -3.99
N VAL A 29 5.48 5.67 -2.98
CA VAL A 29 6.29 6.46 -2.04
C VAL A 29 6.76 5.61 -0.86
N ASN A 30 6.00 4.60 -0.43
CA ASN A 30 6.33 3.76 0.73
C ASN A 30 7.23 2.55 0.42
N GLY A 31 7.82 2.49 -0.77
CA GLY A 31 8.69 1.40 -1.21
C GLY A 31 7.91 0.15 -1.66
N GLY A 32 8.63 -0.75 -2.32
CA GLY A 32 8.04 -1.89 -3.04
C GLY A 32 8.26 -1.80 -4.55
N LYS A 33 9.40 -1.24 -4.97
CA LYS A 33 9.88 -1.30 -6.36
C LYS A 33 10.56 -2.64 -6.60
N GLU A 34 11.02 -2.84 -7.82
CA GLU A 34 11.88 -3.96 -8.17
C GLU A 34 13.12 -3.92 -7.27
N ASP A 35 13.34 -5.00 -6.51
CA ASP A 35 14.42 -5.18 -5.54
C ASP A 35 14.49 -4.26 -4.31
N GLU A 36 13.61 -3.27 -4.18
CA GLU A 36 13.54 -2.38 -3.01
C GLU A 36 12.38 -2.73 -2.07
N TRP A 37 12.69 -3.01 -0.80
CA TRP A 37 11.69 -3.27 0.23
C TRP A 37 10.96 -2.01 0.66
N GLY A 38 9.65 -2.12 0.90
CA GLY A 38 8.84 -1.06 1.47
C GLY A 38 7.72 -1.55 2.37
N TYR A 39 7.16 -0.64 3.16
CA TYR A 39 6.14 -0.94 4.14
C TYR A 39 4.76 -1.12 3.48
N ALA A 40 4.06 -2.18 3.84
CA ALA A 40 2.71 -2.47 3.38
C ALA A 40 1.84 -3.01 4.53
N LEU A 41 0.55 -2.66 4.52
CA LEU A 41 -0.44 -3.28 5.39
C LEU A 41 -1.19 -4.35 4.60
N VAL A 42 -1.15 -5.60 5.10
CA VAL A 42 -1.89 -6.73 4.54
C VAL A 42 -3.03 -7.12 5.50
N THR A 43 -4.26 -7.05 5.01
CA THR A 43 -5.47 -7.38 5.78
C THR A 43 -5.87 -8.85 5.68
N GLU A 44 -5.42 -9.52 4.61
CA GLU A 44 -5.59 -10.95 4.40
C GLU A 44 -4.25 -11.66 4.59
N PRO A 45 -4.24 -12.93 5.05
CA PRO A 45 -3.00 -13.68 5.22
C PRO A 45 -2.24 -13.84 3.89
N VAL A 46 -0.99 -13.38 3.87
CA VAL A 46 -0.06 -13.60 2.75
C VAL A 46 1.08 -14.52 3.17
N THR A 47 1.68 -15.23 2.23
CA THR A 47 2.81 -16.11 2.53
C THR A 47 4.10 -15.31 2.64
N ASP A 48 4.81 -15.48 3.75
CA ASP A 48 6.15 -14.94 3.96
C ASP A 48 7.18 -15.63 3.04
N ILE A 49 8.00 -14.84 2.35
CA ILE A 49 9.00 -15.38 1.41
C ILE A 49 10.11 -16.17 2.12
N ASN A 50 10.46 -15.83 3.36
CA ASN A 50 11.54 -16.46 4.13
C ASN A 50 11.05 -17.70 4.88
N THR A 51 9.99 -17.56 5.66
CA THR A 51 9.50 -18.62 6.57
C THR A 51 8.45 -19.54 5.93
N LYS A 52 7.85 -19.13 4.81
CA LYS A 52 6.72 -19.80 4.14
C LYS A 52 5.46 -19.91 5.02
N MET A 53 5.44 -19.20 6.15
CA MET A 53 4.28 -19.13 7.05
C MET A 53 3.32 -18.02 6.61
N PRO A 54 2.03 -18.12 6.94
CA PRO A 54 1.09 -17.02 6.75
C PRO A 54 1.41 -15.85 7.70
N ILE A 55 1.43 -14.64 7.16
CA ILE A 55 1.63 -13.39 7.89
C ILE A 55 0.49 -12.40 7.58
N THR A 56 0.17 -11.55 8.55
CA THR A 56 -0.88 -10.52 8.47
C THR A 56 -0.44 -9.26 9.20
N GLY A 57 -0.99 -8.10 8.84
CA GLY A 57 -0.66 -6.82 9.48
C GLY A 57 0.38 -6.01 8.70
N TYR A 58 1.24 -5.27 9.40
CA TYR A 58 2.32 -4.50 8.76
C TYR A 58 3.46 -5.44 8.37
N VAL A 59 3.85 -5.39 7.10
CA VAL A 59 4.83 -6.27 6.47
C VAL A 59 5.74 -5.49 5.56
N MET A 60 6.91 -6.04 5.24
CA MET A 60 7.74 -5.56 4.15
C MET A 60 7.29 -6.22 2.84
N ARG A 61 7.21 -5.43 1.78
CA ARG A 61 6.86 -5.89 0.44
C ARG A 61 7.86 -5.37 -0.59
N LYS A 62 8.21 -6.19 -1.57
CA LYS A 62 8.94 -5.77 -2.78
C LYS A 62 8.43 -6.47 -4.03
N VAL A 63 8.83 -5.99 -5.20
CA VAL A 63 8.59 -6.67 -6.47
C VAL A 63 9.81 -7.51 -6.83
N VAL A 64 9.58 -8.79 -7.17
CA VAL A 64 10.57 -9.71 -7.73
C VAL A 64 9.92 -10.40 -8.92
N ASP A 65 10.55 -10.33 -10.10
CA ASP A 65 10.04 -10.93 -11.35
C ASP A 65 8.58 -10.55 -11.66
N GLY A 66 8.23 -9.28 -11.43
CA GLY A 66 6.87 -8.75 -11.64
C GLY A 66 5.82 -9.24 -10.63
N LYS A 67 6.22 -9.97 -9.58
CA LYS A 67 5.33 -10.44 -8.51
C LYS A 67 5.66 -9.76 -7.19
N PHE A 68 4.63 -9.52 -6.38
CA PHE A 68 4.83 -9.06 -5.02
C PHE A 68 5.27 -10.20 -4.12
N VAL A 69 6.36 -9.97 -3.40
CA VAL A 69 6.81 -10.84 -2.33
C VAL A 69 6.70 -10.09 -1.01
N HIS A 70 6.33 -10.82 0.03
CA HIS A 70 6.06 -10.27 1.35
C HIS A 70 6.98 -10.94 2.37
N ARG A 71 7.40 -10.19 3.37
CA ARG A 71 8.04 -10.75 4.56
C ARG A 71 7.60 -10.00 5.80
N GLN A 72 7.68 -10.67 6.94
CA GLN A 72 7.51 -10.03 8.23
C GLN A 72 8.58 -8.95 8.45
N MET A 73 8.17 -7.86 9.06
CA MET A 73 9.08 -6.80 9.50
C MET A 73 9.97 -7.32 10.62
N THR A 74 11.22 -6.90 10.66
CA THR A 74 12.09 -7.10 11.83
C THR A 74 11.68 -6.16 12.96
N GLU A 75 12.18 -6.42 14.17
CA GLU A 75 11.94 -5.54 15.32
C GLU A 75 12.48 -4.13 15.06
N GLU A 76 13.69 -4.02 14.50
CA GLU A 76 14.29 -2.74 14.08
C GLU A 76 13.42 -2.00 13.05
N GLU A 77 12.89 -2.70 12.04
CA GLU A 77 12.02 -2.09 11.02
C GLU A 77 10.66 -1.64 11.59
N CYS A 78 10.15 -2.34 12.60
CA CYS A 78 8.98 -1.90 13.35
C CYS A 78 9.26 -0.61 14.13
N GLU A 79 10.40 -0.53 14.82
CA GLU A 79 10.82 0.66 15.55
C GLU A 79 11.00 1.88 14.62
N ASP A 80 11.66 1.70 13.47
CA ASP A 80 11.83 2.74 12.46
C ASP A 80 10.48 3.19 11.88
N PHE A 81 9.58 2.24 11.60
CA PHE A 81 8.24 2.53 11.09
C PHE A 81 7.38 3.30 12.10
N ASP A 82 7.44 2.92 13.38
CA ASP A 82 6.70 3.57 14.46
C ASP A 82 7.30 4.95 14.80
N ALA A 83 8.62 5.09 14.79
CA ALA A 83 9.31 6.37 14.91
C ALA A 83 8.92 7.33 13.77
N GLY A 84 8.84 6.82 12.54
CA GLY A 84 8.35 7.56 11.37
C GLY A 84 6.86 7.92 11.41
N ARG A 85 6.09 7.43 12.38
CA ARG A 85 4.69 7.81 12.64
C ARG A 85 4.51 8.78 13.80
N SER A 86 5.56 9.01 14.57
CA SER A 86 5.54 9.81 15.80
C SER A 86 5.65 11.34 15.59
N TRP A 87 5.60 11.81 14.33
CA TRP A 87 5.65 13.22 13.93
C TRP A 87 4.43 13.61 13.09
#